data_AF-A0A218Z7R3-F1
#
_entry.id   AF-A0A218Z7R3-F1
#
_cell.length_a   1.000
_cell.length_b   1.000
_cell.length_c   1.000
_cell.angle_alpha   90.00
_cell.angle_beta   90.00
_cell.angle_gamma   90.00
#
_symmetry.space_group_name_H-M   'P 1'
#
loop_
_entity.id
_entity.type
_entity.pdbx_description
1 polymer ?
#
loop_
_entity_poly.entity_id
_entity_poly.type
_entity_poly.pdbx_seq_one_letter_code
_entity_poly.pdbx_strand_id
1 'polypeptide(L)' 'MAPSKAAVANSPFAKDERVLCFHHDMLYEAKILDVRKAEEKDAEQHTWKYKIHYKGWKNT' A
#
# COMPACT_ATOMS: atom_id res chain seq x y z
N MET A 1 -26.57 3.97 -15.20
CA MET A 1 -25.22 4.29 -14.70
C MET A 1 -25.25 4.15 -13.19
N ALA A 2 -24.65 3.11 -12.62
CA ALA A 2 -24.65 2.92 -11.17
C ALA A 2 -23.61 3.87 -10.53
N PRO A 3 -23.97 4.63 -9.47
CA PRO A 3 -23.05 5.56 -8.86
C PRO A 3 -21.91 4.81 -8.15
N SER A 4 -20.69 5.07 -8.61
CA SER A 4 -19.43 4.60 -8.04
C SER A 4 -19.38 4.94 -6.55
N LYS A 5 -19.12 3.92 -5.74
CA LYS A 5 -18.97 3.98 -4.28
C LYS A 5 -18.21 5.25 -3.87
N ALA A 6 -18.89 6.09 -3.10
CA ALA A 6 -18.39 7.35 -2.59
C ALA A 6 -16.94 7.20 -2.08
N ALA A 7 -16.07 8.09 -2.56
CA ALA A 7 -14.68 8.23 -2.13
C ALA A 7 -14.63 8.79 -0.70
N VAL A 8 -14.98 7.95 0.29
CA VAL A 8 -14.30 8.03 1.58
C VAL A 8 -12.82 7.86 1.26
N ALA A 9 -11.95 8.73 1.78
CA ALA A 9 -10.51 8.79 1.48
C ALA A 9 -9.80 7.46 1.76
N ASN A 10 -10.04 6.48 0.90
CA ASN A 10 -9.51 5.15 0.99
C ASN A 10 -8.20 5.18 0.24
N SER A 11 -7.15 4.75 0.94
CA SER A 11 -5.88 4.40 0.34
C SER A 11 -6.09 3.60 -0.96
N PRO A 12 -5.26 3.80 -1.99
CA PRO A 12 -5.34 3.04 -3.24
C PRO A 12 -5.17 1.53 -3.06
N PHE A 13 -4.49 1.11 -1.98
CA PHE A 13 -4.35 -0.31 -1.61
C PHE A 13 -4.88 -0.59 -0.21
N ALA A 14 -5.42 -1.79 0.00
CA ALA A 14 -6.02 -2.21 1.26
C ALA A 14 -5.09 -3.10 2.08
N LYS A 15 -5.35 -3.15 3.39
CA LYS A 15 -4.74 -4.15 4.26
C LYS A 15 -5.13 -5.56 3.78
N ASP A 16 -4.19 -6.49 3.89
CA ASP A 16 -4.29 -7.90 3.48
C ASP A 16 -4.34 -8.15 1.96
N GLU A 17 -4.21 -7.10 1.14
CA GLU A 17 -4.12 -7.19 -0.31
C GLU A 17 -2.78 -7.77 -0.76
N ARG A 18 -2.81 -8.62 -1.79
CA ARG A 18 -1.60 -9.12 -2.48
C ARG A 18 -1.23 -8.14 -3.58
N VAL A 19 0.04 -7.73 -3.60
CA VAL A 19 0.54 -6.70 -4.49
C VAL A 19 1.87 -7.10 -5.12
N LEU A 20 2.22 -6.42 -6.20
CA LEU A 20 3.55 -6.45 -6.79
C LEU A 20 4.28 -5.16 -6.38
N CYS A 21 5.45 -5.28 -5.77
CA CYS A 21 6.21 -4.16 -5.23
C CYS A 21 7.60 -4.09 -5.88
N PHE A 22 7.95 -2.91 -6.39
CA PHE A 22 9.27 -2.65 -6.94
C PHE A 22 10.28 -2.45 -5.81
N HIS A 23 11.42 -3.12 -5.94
CA HIS A 23 12.61 -2.87 -5.14
C HIS A 23 13.78 -2.70 -6.12
N HIS A 24 14.19 -1.45 -6.32
CA HIS A 24 15.02 -1.03 -7.45
C HIS A 24 14.40 -1.51 -8.78
N ASP A 25 15.14 -2.27 -9.58
CA ASP A 25 14.70 -2.70 -10.91
C ASP A 25 13.94 -4.04 -10.89
N MET A 26 13.75 -4.64 -9.70
CA MET A 26 13.10 -5.95 -9.54
C MET A 26 11.71 -5.82 -8.95
N LEU A 27 10.77 -6.62 -9.47
CA LEU A 27 9.39 -6.67 -9.00
C LEU A 27 9.15 -7.92 -8.15
N TYR A 28 8.62 -7.74 -6.95
CA TYR A 28 8.39 -8.83 -6.00
C TYR A 28 6.91 -8.97 -5.63
N GLU A 29 6.44 -10.21 -5.49
CA GLU A 29 5.13 -10.49 -4.90
C GLU A 29 5.19 -10.25 -3.38
N ALA A 30 4.24 -9.48 -2.86
CA ALA A 30 4.15 -9.10 -1.46
C ALA A 30 2.70 -9.02 -0.97
N LYS A 31 2.52 -8.90 0.34
CA LYS A 31 1.23 -8.67 1.00
C LYS A 31 1.27 -7.40 1.84
N ILE A 32 0.21 -6.60 1.81
CA ILE A 32 0.06 -5.43 2.67
C ILE A 32 -0.35 -5.86 4.07
N LEU A 33 0.41 -5.45 5.07
CA LEU A 33 0.16 -5.70 6.49
C LEU A 33 -0.51 -4.51 7.18
N ASP A 34 -0.17 -3.28 6.78
CA ASP A 34 -0.70 -2.06 7.40
C ASP A 34 -0.71 -0.89 6.40
N VAL A 35 -1.64 0.04 6.59
CA VAL A 35 -1.86 1.21 5.73
C VAL A 35 -1.95 2.45 6.61
N ARG A 36 -1.09 3.44 6.37
CA ARG A 36 -1.06 4.69 7.14
C ARG A 36 -1.07 5.89 6.21
N LYS A 37 -1.84 6.91 6.57
CA LYS A 37 -1.76 8.22 5.90
C LYS A 37 -0.49 8.91 6.38
N ALA A 38 0.32 9.43 5.45
CA ALA A 38 1.49 10.22 5.81
C ALA A 38 1.03 11.53 6.46
N GLU A 39 1.70 11.94 7.55
CA GLU A 39 1.42 13.21 8.20
C GLU A 39 1.91 14.37 7.34
N GLU A 40 1.29 15.54 7.54
CA GLU A 40 1.43 16.74 6.70
C GLU A 40 2.87 17.28 6.62
N LYS A 41 3.75 16.90 7.56
CA LYS A 41 5.17 17.25 7.53
C LYS A 41 6.01 16.44 6.52
N ASP A 42 5.51 15.29 6.08
CA ASP A 42 6.10 14.43 5.04
C ASP A 42 5.41 14.64 3.66
N ALA A 43 4.58 15.69 3.55
CA ALA A 43 3.69 15.92 2.40
C ALA A 43 4.39 16.17 1.06
N GLU A 44 5.72 16.22 1.04
CA GLU A 44 6.46 16.51 -0.18
C GLU A 44 6.45 15.36 -1.18
N GLN A 45 6.21 14.09 -0.77
CA GLN A 45 6.29 12.99 -1.75
C GLN A 45 5.18 11.92 -1.75
N HIS A 46 4.61 11.45 -0.64
CA HIS A 46 3.60 10.37 -0.73
C HIS A 46 2.57 10.40 0.40
N THR A 47 1.29 10.57 0.05
CA THR A 47 0.15 10.67 0.98
C THR A 47 -0.10 9.38 1.79
N TRP A 48 0.44 8.24 1.35
CA TRP A 48 0.20 6.94 1.98
C TRP A 48 1.49 6.14 2.15
N LYS A 49 1.63 5.50 3.30
CA LYS A 49 2.72 4.57 3.64
C LYS A 49 2.14 3.19 3.88
N TYR A 50 2.79 2.17 3.31
CA TYR A 50 2.35 0.78 3.39
C TYR A 50 3.41 -0.06 4.08
N LYS A 51 3.00 -0.87 5.06
CA LYS A 51 3.84 -1.95 5.58
C LYS A 51 3.60 -3.18 4.71
N ILE A 52 4.62 -3.65 4.02
CA ILE A 52 4.55 -4.81 3.12
C ILE A 52 5.39 -5.98 3.66
N HIS A 53 5.00 -7.20 3.33
CA HIS A 53 5.77 -8.41 3.56
C HIS A 53 5.95 -9.16 2.25
N TYR A 54 7.21 -9.37 1.84
CA TYR A 54 7.55 -10.07 0.61
C TYR A 54 7.30 -11.57 0.75
N LYS A 55 6.78 -12.18 -0.32
CA LYS A 55 6.56 -13.62 -0.37
C LYS A 55 7.89 -14.37 -0.26
N GLY A 56 7.93 -15.38 0.61
CA GLY A 56 9.10 -16.23 0.82
C GLY A 56 10.14 -15.66 1.79
N TRP A 57 9.93 -14.45 2.33
CA TRP A 57 10.77 -13.92 3.41
C TRP A 57 10.34 -14.53 4.74
N LYS A 58 11.27 -14.66 5.70
CA LYS A 58 10.93 -15.23 7.01
C LYS A 58 9.84 -14.38 7.68
N ASN A 59 8.83 -15.04 8.22
CA ASN A 59 7.77 -14.39 8.98
C ASN A 59 8.36 -13.98 10.33
N THR A 60 8.67 -12.70 10.49
CA THR A 60 9.00 -12.08 11.79
C THR A 60 7.75 -11.51 12.42
#